data_AF-A0AAJ0A8B6-F1
#
_entry.id   AF-A0AAJ0A8B6-F1
#
_cell.length_a   1.000
_cell.length_b   1.000
_cell.length_c   1.000
_cell.angle_alpha   90.00
_cell.angle_beta   90.00
_cell.angle_gamma   90.00
#
_symmetry.space_group_name_H-M   'P 1'
#
loop_
_entity.id
_entity.type
_entity.pdbx_description
1 polymer ?
#
loop_
_entity_poly.entity_id
_entity_poly.type
_entity_poly.pdbx_seq_one_letter_code
_entity_poly.pdbx_strand_id
1 'polypeptide(L)'
;MKSFTFIFFVALIPSVLSINWFPAICTWDPPISVEAGASLSARIDNPWGGRCTATLRLTDSEFLPINWSFEAIQCTDFELAQLSVPVDLPNGDAYIIWWVCGSRVRGSC
;
A
#
# COMPACT_ATOMS: atom_id res chain seq x y z
N MET A 1 54.47 36.84 1.30
CA MET A 1 53.65 36.35 0.17
C MET A 1 52.60 35.40 0.73
N LYS A 2 51.30 35.71 0.65
CA LYS A 2 50.23 34.75 0.97
C LYS A 2 49.05 35.02 0.03
N SER A 3 48.89 34.12 -0.95
CA SER A 3 47.75 34.06 -1.84
C SER A 3 46.67 33.20 -1.20
N PHE A 4 45.41 33.65 -1.25
CA PHE A 4 44.26 32.88 -0.77
C PHE A 4 43.35 32.56 -1.96
N THR A 5 43.26 31.27 -2.29
CA THR A 5 42.34 30.75 -3.30
C THR A 5 41.07 30.26 -2.60
N PHE A 6 39.92 30.84 -2.94
CA PHE A 6 38.61 30.36 -2.52
C PHE A 6 38.09 29.35 -3.55
N ILE A 7 37.94 28.09 -3.16
CA ILE A 7 37.32 27.04 -3.98
C ILE A 7 35.83 26.99 -3.62
N PHE A 8 34.97 27.43 -4.52
CA PHE A 8 33.52 27.22 -4.42
C PHE A 8 33.20 25.77 -4.78
N PHE A 9 32.89 24.94 -3.79
CA PHE A 9 32.25 23.64 -4.01
C PHE A 9 30.77 23.88 -4.33
N VAL A 10 30.41 23.84 -5.62
CA VAL A 10 29.01 23.72 -6.03
C VAL A 10 28.58 22.29 -5.74
N ALA A 11 27.95 22.08 -4.59
CA ALA A 11 27.30 20.81 -4.28
C ALA A 11 26.07 20.66 -5.19
N LEU A 12 26.24 19.92 -6.29
CA LEU A 12 25.13 19.38 -7.07
C LEU A 12 24.40 18.36 -6.20
N ILE A 13 23.32 18.78 -5.55
CA ILE A 13 22.40 17.87 -4.86
C ILE A 13 21.51 17.28 -5.97
N PRO A 14 21.64 16.00 -6.35
CA PRO A 14 20.66 15.40 -7.25
C PRO A 14 19.32 15.40 -6.53
N SER A 15 18.38 16.21 -7.01
CA SER A 15 16.99 16.18 -6.58
C SER A 15 16.40 14.84 -6.98
N VAL A 16 16.22 13.94 -6.02
CA VAL A 16 15.53 12.68 -6.27
C VAL A 16 14.05 13.02 -6.50
N LEU A 17 13.62 13.00 -7.76
CA LEU A 17 12.20 13.02 -8.09
C LEU A 17 11.61 11.67 -7.68
N SER A 18 10.94 11.62 -6.53
CA SER A 18 10.09 10.50 -6.15
C SER A 18 8.87 10.51 -7.06
N ILE A 19 8.91 9.69 -8.11
CA ILE A 19 7.72 9.38 -8.93
C ILE A 19 6.79 8.56 -8.04
N ASN A 20 5.82 9.24 -7.42
CA ASN A 20 4.80 8.63 -6.57
C ASN A 20 3.76 7.89 -7.43
N TRP A 21 4.18 6.83 -8.11
CA TRP A 21 3.29 5.93 -8.86
C TRP A 21 2.79 4.80 -7.95
N PHE A 22 2.35 5.18 -6.75
CA PHE A 22 1.71 4.21 -5.88
C PHE A 22 0.28 4.00 -6.37
N PRO A 23 -0.17 2.74 -6.55
CA PRO A 23 -1.57 2.46 -6.84
C PRO A 23 -2.40 3.02 -5.67
N ALA A 24 -3.08 4.14 -5.92
CA ALA A 24 -3.96 4.76 -4.95
C ALA A 24 -5.32 4.06 -5.06
N ILE A 25 -5.74 3.41 -3.98
CA ILE A 25 -7.13 2.96 -3.87
C ILE A 25 -7.97 4.19 -3.59
N CYS A 26 -8.97 4.44 -4.45
CA CYS A 26 -9.94 5.49 -4.23
C CYS A 26 -10.75 5.14 -2.97
N THR A 27 -10.46 5.78 -1.85
CA THR A 27 -11.30 5.71 -0.66
C THR A 27 -12.38 6.78 -0.75
N TRP A 28 -13.61 6.46 -0.32
CA TRP A 28 -14.68 7.44 -0.25
C TRP A 28 -14.68 8.13 1.13
N ASP A 29 -15.07 9.40 1.15
CA ASP A 29 -15.45 10.14 2.36
C ASP A 29 -16.97 10.37 2.28
N PRO A 30 -17.75 10.11 3.35
CA PRO A 30 -17.36 9.68 4.71
C PRO A 30 -16.80 8.25 4.82
N PRO A 31 -16.18 7.85 5.93
CA PRO A 31 -15.76 6.46 6.16
C PRO A 31 -16.93 5.47 6.06
N ILE A 32 -16.69 4.26 5.54
CA ILE A 32 -17.68 3.17 5.61
C ILE A 32 -17.76 2.61 7.03
N SER A 33 -18.98 2.32 7.50
CA SER A 33 -19.19 1.46 8.66
C SER A 33 -19.16 0.00 8.20
N VAL A 34 -18.44 -0.86 8.94
CA VAL A 34 -18.26 -2.27 8.60
C VAL A 34 -18.51 -3.11 9.84
N GLU A 35 -19.36 -4.11 9.71
CA GLU A 35 -19.63 -5.07 10.78
C GLU A 35 -18.52 -6.13 10.86
N ALA A 36 -18.24 -6.60 12.07
CA ALA A 36 -17.37 -7.76 12.27
C ALA A 36 -17.96 -8.99 11.56
N GLY A 37 -17.12 -9.77 10.88
CA GLY A 37 -17.56 -10.88 10.03
C GLY A 37 -17.98 -10.48 8.61
N ALA A 38 -18.05 -9.19 8.28
CA ALA A 38 -18.39 -8.75 6.93
C ALA A 38 -17.28 -9.06 5.91
N SER A 39 -17.68 -9.23 4.65
CA SER A 39 -16.76 -9.31 3.52
C SER A 39 -16.64 -7.95 2.84
N LEU A 40 -15.42 -7.46 2.71
CA LEU A 40 -15.08 -6.25 1.99
C LEU A 40 -14.45 -6.61 0.65
N SER A 41 -14.67 -5.75 -0.34
CA SER A 41 -14.05 -5.87 -1.65
C SER A 41 -13.40 -4.56 -2.07
N ALA A 42 -12.23 -4.66 -2.69
CA ALA A 42 -11.49 -3.52 -3.21
C ALA A 42 -10.96 -3.84 -4.60
N ARG A 43 -11.04 -2.86 -5.50
CA ARG A 43 -10.47 -2.95 -6.84
C ARG A 43 -9.06 -2.36 -6.80
N ILE A 44 -8.06 -3.16 -7.14
CA ILE A 44 -6.64 -2.83 -7.06
C ILE A 44 -6.07 -2.81 -8.47
N ASP A 45 -5.35 -1.75 -8.83
CA ASP A 45 -4.56 -1.75 -10.05
C ASP A 45 -3.26 -2.55 -9.83
N ASN A 46 -3.13 -3.72 -10.48
CA ASN A 46 -1.95 -4.59 -10.39
C ASN A 46 -1.30 -4.78 -11.78
N PRO A 47 -0.67 -3.73 -12.35
CA PRO A 47 -0.15 -3.78 -13.71
C PRO A 47 1.01 -4.77 -13.89
N TRP A 48 1.58 -5.27 -12.79
CA TRP A 48 2.69 -6.21 -12.81
C TRP A 48 2.27 -7.66 -12.52
N GLY A 49 1.01 -7.92 -12.15
CA GLY A 49 0.55 -9.25 -11.75
C GLY A 49 1.37 -9.81 -10.58
N GLY A 50 1.68 -8.94 -9.62
CA GLY A 50 2.51 -9.26 -8.45
C GLY A 50 1.68 -9.63 -7.23
N ARG A 51 2.33 -10.15 -6.18
CA ARG A 51 1.66 -10.45 -4.91
C ARG A 51 1.33 -9.14 -4.18
N CYS A 52 0.06 -8.92 -3.85
CA CYS A 52 -0.37 -7.78 -3.04
C CYS A 52 -0.60 -8.19 -1.58
N THR A 53 -0.41 -7.26 -0.64
CA THR A 53 -0.74 -7.46 0.76
C THR A 53 -1.56 -6.29 1.29
N ALA A 54 -2.44 -6.58 2.25
CA ALA A 54 -3.23 -5.58 2.95
C ALA A 54 -3.08 -5.78 4.45
N THR A 55 -3.08 -4.69 5.20
CA THR A 55 -3.01 -4.70 6.66
C THR A 55 -4.15 -3.87 7.22
N LEU A 56 -5.02 -4.48 8.03
CA LEU A 56 -5.96 -3.74 8.86
C LEU A 56 -5.27 -3.36 10.16
N ARG A 57 -5.30 -2.06 10.48
CA ARG A 57 -4.82 -1.49 11.73
C ARG A 57 -5.96 -0.75 12.41
N LEU A 58 -6.25 -1.14 13.64
CA LEU A 58 -7.11 -0.32 14.49
C LEU A 58 -6.35 0.92 14.94
N THR A 59 -7.10 1.98 15.24
CA THR A 59 -6.56 3.22 15.80
C THR A 59 -6.02 2.99 17.21
N ASP A 60 -6.63 2.06 17.95
CA ASP A 60 -6.11 1.58 19.23
C ASP A 60 -4.91 0.64 18.99
N SER A 61 -3.75 1.06 19.51
CA SER A 61 -2.47 0.37 19.34
C SER A 61 -2.31 -0.90 20.16
N GLU A 62 -3.21 -1.17 21.12
CA GLU A 62 -3.19 -2.39 21.92
C GLU A 62 -3.59 -3.62 21.10
N PHE A 63 -4.28 -3.42 19.97
CA PHE A 63 -4.71 -4.50 19.08
C PHE A 63 -3.69 -4.78 17.99
N LEU A 64 -3.46 -6.08 17.75
CA LEU A 64 -2.54 -6.54 16.72
C LEU A 64 -3.09 -6.26 15.31
N PRO A 65 -2.22 -5.86 14.36
CA PRO A 65 -2.61 -5.68 12.98
C PRO A 65 -2.95 -7.02 12.32
N ILE A 66 -4.02 -7.03 11.51
CA ILE A 66 -4.41 -8.19 10.73
C ILE A 66 -3.86 -8.05 9.32
N ASN A 67 -3.23 -9.10 8.81
CA ASN A 67 -2.58 -9.07 7.50
C ASN A 67 -3.24 -10.08 6.55
N TRP A 68 -3.58 -9.63 5.36
CA TRP A 68 -3.97 -10.47 4.24
C TRP A 68 -2.88 -10.49 3.18
N SER A 69 -2.71 -11.65 2.57
CA SER A 69 -1.84 -11.85 1.41
C SER A 69 -2.67 -12.44 0.29
N PHE A 70 -2.68 -11.77 -0.84
CA PHE A 70 -3.39 -12.22 -2.03
C PHE A 70 -2.39 -12.94 -2.92
N GLU A 71 -2.72 -14.16 -3.36
CA GLU A 71 -1.89 -14.83 -4.35
C GLU A 71 -1.84 -13.98 -5.62
N ALA A 72 -0.68 -13.97 -6.25
CA ALA A 72 -0.52 -13.22 -7.48
C ALA A 72 -1.22 -13.94 -8.62
N ILE A 73 -2.05 -13.21 -9.35
CA ILE A 73 -2.68 -13.69 -10.57
C ILE A 73 -1.95 -13.00 -11.73
N GLN A 74 -1.62 -13.74 -12.79
CA GLN A 74 -0.93 -13.18 -13.96
C GLN A 74 -1.84 -12.41 -14.91
N CYS A 75 -2.91 -11.81 -14.40
CA CYS A 75 -3.86 -11.10 -15.21
C CYS A 75 -3.53 -9.61 -15.10
N THR A 76 -3.20 -9.00 -16.24
CA THR A 76 -2.76 -7.60 -16.31
C THR A 76 -3.99 -6.71 -16.40
N ASP A 77 -4.55 -6.31 -15.25
CA ASP A 77 -5.62 -5.31 -15.15
C ASP A 77 -5.90 -5.00 -13.67
N PHE A 78 -7.01 -4.32 -13.41
CA PHE A 78 -7.61 -4.23 -12.10
C PHE A 78 -8.03 -5.60 -11.54
N GLU A 79 -7.52 -5.94 -10.36
CA GLU A 79 -7.89 -7.13 -9.62
C GLU A 79 -8.91 -6.80 -8.53
N LEU A 80 -9.84 -7.72 -8.26
CA LEU A 80 -10.78 -7.59 -7.14
C LEU A 80 -10.25 -8.38 -5.94
N ALA A 81 -9.75 -7.68 -4.93
CA ALA A 81 -9.39 -8.27 -3.67
C ALA A 81 -10.60 -8.38 -2.76
N GLN A 82 -10.87 -9.58 -2.24
CA GLN A 82 -11.90 -9.83 -1.24
C GLN A 82 -11.24 -10.18 0.09
N LEU A 83 -11.64 -9.47 1.14
CA LEU A 83 -11.12 -9.65 2.50
C LEU A 83 -12.27 -9.82 3.47
N SER A 84 -12.11 -10.74 4.42
CA SER A 84 -13.11 -10.99 5.46
C SER A 84 -12.64 -10.37 6.76
N VAL A 85 -13.48 -9.52 7.35
CA VAL A 85 -13.24 -8.92 8.67
C VAL A 85 -13.48 -9.99 9.73
N PRO A 86 -12.55 -10.21 10.68
CA PRO A 86 -12.76 -11.19 11.74
C PRO A 86 -14.00 -10.89 12.58
N VAL A 87 -14.66 -11.94 13.06
CA VAL A 87 -15.87 -11.82 13.91
C VAL A 87 -15.57 -11.26 15.30
N ASP A 88 -14.34 -11.47 15.79
CA ASP A 88 -13.89 -11.03 17.12
C ASP A 88 -13.19 -9.66 17.08
N LEU A 89 -13.35 -8.91 16.00
CA LEU A 89 -12.72 -7.59 15.87
C LEU A 89 -13.44 -6.60 16.81
N PRO A 90 -12.73 -5.87 17.68
CA PRO A 90 -13.35 -4.90 18.56
C PRO A 90 -13.87 -3.70 17.77
N ASN A 91 -14.86 -3.01 18.34
CA ASN A 91 -15.41 -1.79 17.75
C ASN A 91 -14.37 -0.66 17.80
N GLY A 92 -14.23 0.08 16.70
CA GLY A 92 -13.40 1.27 16.64
C GLY A 92 -13.03 1.66 15.21
N ASP A 93 -12.37 2.80 15.09
CA ASP A 93 -11.86 3.27 13.80
C ASP A 93 -10.67 2.43 13.36
N ALA A 94 -10.68 2.00 12.11
CA ALA A 94 -9.64 1.18 11.53
C ALA A 94 -9.25 1.66 10.13
N TYR A 95 -8.01 1.38 9.76
CA TYR A 95 -7.45 1.69 8.45
C TYR A 95 -7.03 0.39 7.77
N ILE A 96 -7.44 0.22 6.52
CA ILE A 96 -6.88 -0.82 5.65
C ILE A 96 -5.77 -0.19 4.82
N ILE A 97 -4.54 -0.60 5.11
CA ILE A 97 -3.35 -0.14 4.43
C ILE A 97 -2.99 -1.16 3.37
N TRP A 98 -2.89 -0.71 2.12
CA TRP A 98 -2.50 -1.55 0.99
C TRP A 98 -1.03 -1.34 0.69
N TRP A 99 -0.29 -2.43 0.60
CA TRP A 99 1.11 -2.40 0.22
C TRP A 99 1.25 -2.58 -1.29
N VAL A 100 2.34 -2.03 -1.82
CA VAL A 100 2.68 -2.15 -3.24
C VAL A 100 2.75 -3.63 -3.62
N CYS A 101 2.00 -3.99 -4.68
CA CYS A 101 2.05 -5.32 -5.24
C CYS A 101 3.46 -5.61 -5.76
N GLY A 102 3.99 -6.78 -5.42
CA GLY A 102 5.36 -7.16 -5.69
C GLY A 102 5.71 -7.27 -7.19
N SER A 103 6.91 -7.76 -7.47
CA SER A 103 7.36 -8.00 -8.84
C SER A 103 6.57 -9.13 -9.52
N ARG A 104 6.56 -9.09 -10.85
CA ARG A 104 5.88 -10.04 -11.74
C ARG A 104 6.21 -11.49 -11.39
N VAL A 105 5.19 -12.29 -11.09
CA VAL A 105 5.33 -13.74 -10.89
C VAL A 105 5.21 -14.44 -12.25
N ARG A 106 5.78 -15.64 -12.48
CA ARG A 106 5.67 -16.41 -13.74
C ARG A 106 4.53 -17.42 -13.68
N GLY A 107 3.59 -17.41 -14.64
CA GLY A 107 2.55 -18.43 -14.83
C GLY A 107 1.28 -17.88 -15.50
N SER A 108 0.94 -18.29 -16.71
CA SER A 108 -0.10 -17.69 -17.58
C SER A 108 -1.54 -17.71 -17.01
N CYS A 109 -2.27 -16.59 -17.16
CA CYS A 109 -3.70 -16.62 -17.50
C CYS A 109 -3.83 -17.11 -18.97
#